data_AF-A0A258SME2-F1
#
_entry.id   AF-A0A258SME2-F1
#
_cell.length_a   1.000
_cell.length_b   1.000
_cell.length_c   1.000
_cell.angle_alpha   90.00
_cell.angle_beta   90.00
_cell.angle_gamma   90.00
#
_symmetry.space_group_name_H-M   'P 1'
#
loop_
_entity.id
_entity.type
_entity.pdbx_description
1 polymer ?
#
loop_
_entity_poly.entity_id
_entity_poly.type
_entity_poly.pdbx_seq_one_letter_code
_entity_poly.pdbx_strand_id
1 'polypeptide(L)'
;VKGSGQILYGPQTVGGMINFVTKPVPRNGFAGSLTGVIGNNDYRSAHISMGTGNERGGFMVDGLKRKGDGIRDNHKFDVEMFSVKGEVKLTDQQSLMAKVSRYEEQSNVSETGLGMLEYNEDKFQAPTGNKDKFFHERTALHLKHIFDITPDAKLSTQAYYTYSNRASRRLLASDEETGGILTGRSIISSNGNPLAATEANANLSDGAWRPRQYKVWGFEPRLDFKHTLFGLNSDAVVGFRYHEEDITRRKFEFEGGPLSLNDTIAVGIFDERIKNKVEAKSYYIQNTFYAGDWSITPGLRYEDYTIKQSVQDGADPIVTGKKSPNELLPGIGLAWNGINNTTIVNACLEVHH
;
A
#
# COMPACT_ATOMS: atom_id res chain seq x y z
N VAL A 1 14.68 -2.76 -4.32
CA VAL A 1 16.03 -2.63 -3.71
C VAL A 1 16.57 -4.02 -3.42
N LYS A 2 17.79 -4.34 -3.85
CA LYS A 2 18.49 -5.61 -3.54
C LYS A 2 19.71 -5.27 -2.67
N GLY A 3 20.06 -6.12 -1.70
CA GLY A 3 21.16 -5.88 -0.75
C GLY A 3 20.70 -5.47 0.65
N SER A 4 21.56 -4.82 1.45
CA SER A 4 21.31 -4.35 2.83
C SER A 4 20.26 -3.22 2.95
N GLY A 5 19.43 -3.00 1.91
CA GLY A 5 18.41 -1.95 1.91
C GLY A 5 17.34 -2.10 2.99
N GLN A 6 17.16 -3.28 3.57
CA GLN A 6 16.26 -3.47 4.71
C GLN A 6 16.68 -2.65 5.94
N ILE A 7 17.96 -2.28 6.09
CA ILE A 7 18.41 -1.35 7.14
C ILE A 7 17.72 0.01 7.02
N LEU A 8 17.60 0.52 5.80
CA LEU A 8 17.00 1.83 5.53
C LEU A 8 15.47 1.81 5.48
N TYR A 9 14.87 0.68 5.07
CA TYR A 9 13.44 0.60 4.74
C TYR A 9 12.61 -0.33 5.63
N GLY A 10 13.25 -1.11 6.51
CA GLY A 10 12.63 -2.02 7.45
C GLY A 10 12.42 -3.45 6.94
N PRO A 11 12.12 -4.39 7.85
CA PRO A 11 12.03 -5.83 7.57
C PRO A 11 10.70 -6.24 6.88
N GLN A 12 9.78 -5.32 6.67
CA GLN A 12 8.37 -5.59 6.30
C GLN A 12 8.12 -6.25 4.93
N THR A 13 9.16 -6.66 4.19
CA THR A 13 8.96 -7.41 2.93
C THR A 13 10.01 -8.51 2.78
N VAL A 14 9.61 -9.74 3.09
CA VAL A 14 10.34 -10.97 2.70
C VAL A 14 10.53 -11.03 1.17
N GLY A 15 9.69 -10.31 0.40
CA GLY A 15 9.71 -10.26 -1.08
C GLY A 15 10.31 -9.00 -1.73
N GLY A 16 10.80 -8.02 -0.96
CA GLY A 16 11.40 -6.78 -1.47
C GLY A 16 10.46 -5.56 -1.57
N MET A 17 11.06 -4.39 -1.87
CA MET A 17 10.41 -3.08 -1.80
C MET A 17 10.13 -2.45 -3.18
N ILE A 18 8.92 -1.88 -3.31
CA ILE A 18 8.47 -1.06 -4.44
C ILE A 18 8.43 0.41 -4.00
N ASN A 19 9.08 1.29 -4.77
CA ASN A 19 9.07 2.74 -4.54
C ASN A 19 8.51 3.45 -5.77
N PHE A 20 7.39 4.17 -5.61
CA PHE A 20 6.78 4.94 -6.68
C PHE A 20 7.31 6.38 -6.65
N VAL A 21 8.00 6.78 -7.72
CA VAL A 21 8.49 8.16 -7.89
C VAL A 21 7.50 8.94 -8.73
N THR A 22 6.98 10.03 -8.18
CA THR A 22 6.04 10.92 -8.86
C THR A 22 6.78 11.89 -9.78
N LYS A 23 6.14 12.34 -10.86
CA LYS A 23 6.69 13.36 -11.77
C LYS A 23 7.21 14.58 -10.96
N PRO A 24 8.38 15.15 -11.33
CA PRO A 24 8.88 16.35 -10.69
C PRO A 24 8.03 17.57 -11.07
N VAL A 25 8.00 18.58 -10.19
CA VAL A 25 7.39 19.88 -10.50
C VAL A 25 8.25 20.56 -11.59
N PRO A 26 7.65 21.13 -12.65
CA PRO A 26 8.41 21.84 -13.68
C PRO A 26 9.24 22.98 -13.10
N ARG A 27 10.47 23.16 -13.57
CA ARG A 27 11.40 24.21 -13.11
C ARG A 27 11.59 25.36 -14.08
N ASN A 28 11.18 25.20 -15.34
CA ASN A 28 11.40 26.17 -16.42
C ASN A 28 10.11 26.41 -17.20
N GLY A 29 9.20 27.20 -16.63
CA GLY A 29 7.92 27.54 -17.23
C GLY A 29 6.90 26.41 -17.16
N PHE A 30 5.96 26.43 -18.11
CA PHE A 30 4.84 25.50 -18.17
C PHE A 30 5.24 24.17 -18.83
N ALA A 31 4.77 23.06 -18.27
CA ALA A 31 4.81 21.75 -18.90
C ALA A 31 3.49 21.00 -18.68
N GLY A 32 3.03 20.27 -19.69
CA GLY A 32 1.81 19.49 -19.57
C GLY A 32 1.70 18.34 -20.57
N SER A 33 0.87 17.36 -20.23
CA SER A 33 0.53 16.22 -21.06
C SER A 33 -0.94 15.86 -20.88
N LEU A 34 -1.61 15.51 -21.97
CA LEU A 34 -2.94 14.92 -21.99
C LEU A 34 -2.87 13.60 -22.75
N THR A 35 -3.34 12.52 -22.14
CA THR A 35 -3.42 11.20 -22.75
C THR A 35 -4.85 10.70 -22.68
N GLY A 36 -5.41 10.35 -23.83
CA GLY A 36 -6.69 9.64 -23.95
C GLY A 36 -6.45 8.22 -24.45
N VAL A 37 -7.14 7.24 -23.89
CA VAL A 37 -7.10 5.84 -24.35
C VAL A 37 -8.53 5.34 -24.46
N ILE A 38 -8.84 4.67 -25.57
CA ILE A 38 -10.07 3.92 -25.79
C ILE A 38 -9.70 2.48 -26.18
N GLY A 39 -10.50 1.50 -25.79
CA GLY A 39 -10.20 0.10 -26.05
C GLY A 39 -11.42 -0.81 -25.96
N ASN A 40 -11.16 -2.11 -25.99
CA ASN A 40 -12.18 -3.15 -25.81
C ASN A 40 -12.82 -3.07 -24.41
N ASN A 41 -13.99 -3.67 -24.25
CA ASN A 41 -14.75 -3.76 -22.99
C ASN A 41 -15.13 -2.38 -22.43
N ASP A 42 -15.58 -1.48 -23.32
CA ASP A 42 -15.91 -0.06 -23.03
C ASP A 42 -14.80 0.68 -22.25
N TYR A 43 -13.54 0.25 -22.45
CA TYR A 43 -12.41 0.86 -21.76
C TYR A 43 -12.20 2.27 -22.28
N ARG A 44 -12.19 3.23 -21.35
CA ARG A 44 -11.80 4.61 -21.61
C ARG A 44 -11.03 5.18 -20.43
N SER A 45 -9.96 5.89 -20.75
CA SER A 45 -9.08 6.53 -19.77
C SER A 45 -8.68 7.91 -20.27
N ALA A 46 -8.69 8.88 -19.36
CA ALA A 46 -8.14 10.20 -19.56
C ALA A 46 -7.15 10.49 -18.43
N HIS A 47 -5.92 10.84 -18.79
CA HIS A 47 -4.89 11.29 -17.87
C HIS A 47 -4.41 12.67 -18.27
N ILE A 48 -4.46 13.61 -17.33
CA ILE A 48 -3.97 14.97 -17.49
C ILE A 48 -2.93 15.26 -16.41
N SER A 49 -1.84 15.89 -16.82
CA SER A 49 -0.71 16.18 -15.97
C SER A 49 -0.18 17.53 -16.41
N MET A 50 -0.24 18.55 -15.55
CA MET A 50 0.23 19.89 -15.93
C MET A 50 0.81 20.62 -14.73
N GLY A 51 1.80 21.47 -14.98
CA GLY A 51 2.42 22.26 -13.94
C GLY A 51 3.18 23.44 -14.51
N THR A 52 3.61 24.32 -13.62
CA THR A 52 4.46 25.44 -13.97
C THR A 52 5.40 25.73 -12.81
N GLY A 53 6.56 26.30 -13.11
CA GLY A 53 7.49 26.73 -12.09
C GLY A 53 8.68 27.48 -12.67
N ASN A 54 9.54 27.90 -11.76
CA ASN A 54 10.80 28.58 -12.03
C ASN A 54 11.88 28.00 -11.09
N GLU A 55 13.04 28.65 -11.03
CA GLU A 55 14.16 28.23 -10.20
C GLU A 55 13.90 28.26 -8.69
N ARG A 56 12.88 29.01 -8.22
CA ARG A 56 12.51 29.18 -6.81
C ARG A 56 11.36 28.27 -6.39
N GLY A 57 10.56 27.76 -7.33
CA GLY A 57 9.47 26.86 -7.00
C GLY A 57 8.44 26.72 -8.11
N GLY A 58 7.42 25.92 -7.84
CA GLY A 58 6.34 25.66 -8.77
C GLY A 58 5.29 24.74 -8.19
N PHE A 59 4.31 24.42 -9.01
CA PHE A 59 3.29 23.43 -8.68
C PHE A 59 2.92 22.59 -9.90
N MET A 60 2.32 21.45 -9.62
CA MET A 60 1.81 20.50 -10.60
C MET A 60 0.49 19.92 -10.11
N VAL A 61 -0.43 19.71 -11.04
CA VAL A 61 -1.65 18.94 -10.84
C VAL A 61 -1.62 17.71 -11.74
N ASP A 62 -2.15 16.60 -11.24
CA ASP A 62 -2.26 15.33 -11.95
C ASP A 62 -3.66 14.76 -11.72
N GLY A 63 -4.34 14.38 -12.79
CA GLY A 63 -5.71 13.86 -12.76
C GLY A 63 -5.85 12.66 -13.69
N LEU A 64 -6.44 11.58 -13.19
CA LEU A 64 -6.71 10.34 -13.92
C LEU A 64 -8.18 9.96 -13.70
N LYS A 65 -8.89 9.67 -14.78
CA LYS A 65 -10.18 8.99 -14.78
C LYS A 65 -10.06 7.78 -15.71
N ARG A 66 -10.38 6.59 -15.22
CA ARG A 66 -10.48 5.40 -16.08
C ARG A 66 -11.69 4.57 -15.69
N LYS A 67 -12.39 4.04 -16.69
CA LYS A 67 -13.53 3.15 -16.48
C LYS A 67 -13.66 2.16 -17.63
N GLY A 68 -14.32 1.04 -17.37
CA GLY A 68 -14.61 0.00 -18.34
C GLY A 68 -15.35 -1.17 -17.71
N ASP A 69 -15.75 -2.13 -18.52
CA ASP A 69 -16.58 -3.26 -18.11
C ASP A 69 -15.79 -4.39 -17.44
N GLY A 70 -14.45 -4.32 -17.47
CA GLY A 70 -13.57 -5.35 -16.94
C GLY A 70 -13.23 -6.42 -17.97
N ILE A 71 -12.43 -7.42 -17.57
CA ILE A 71 -12.09 -8.56 -18.44
C ILE A 71 -13.14 -9.68 -18.31
N ARG A 72 -13.59 -9.91 -17.09
CA ARG A 72 -14.66 -10.87 -16.77
C ARG A 72 -16.00 -10.16 -16.77
N ASP A 73 -17.06 -10.91 -17.05
CA ASP A 73 -18.43 -10.40 -17.03
C ASP A 73 -18.73 -9.78 -15.67
N ASN A 74 -19.54 -8.72 -15.69
CA ASN A 74 -19.96 -7.99 -14.48
C ASN A 74 -18.83 -7.33 -13.65
N HIS A 75 -17.55 -7.35 -14.08
CA HIS A 75 -16.39 -6.76 -13.37
C HIS A 75 -16.06 -5.32 -13.77
N LYS A 76 -17.11 -4.51 -13.97
CA LYS A 76 -16.94 -3.10 -14.30
C LYS A 76 -16.18 -2.35 -13.21
N PHE A 77 -15.40 -1.37 -13.61
CA PHE A 77 -14.66 -0.52 -12.68
C PHE A 77 -14.73 0.94 -13.09
N ASP A 78 -14.65 1.80 -12.09
CA ASP A 78 -14.48 3.23 -12.22
C ASP A 78 -13.45 3.70 -11.20
N VAL A 79 -12.37 4.32 -11.67
CA VAL A 79 -11.26 4.79 -10.86
C VAL A 79 -10.94 6.24 -11.19
N GLU A 80 -10.84 7.05 -10.14
CA GLU A 80 -10.43 8.43 -10.16
C GLU A 80 -9.21 8.65 -9.27
N MET A 81 -8.28 9.47 -9.74
CA MET A 81 -7.18 9.96 -8.94
C MET A 81 -6.93 11.41 -9.27
N PHE A 82 -6.75 12.22 -8.23
CA PHE A 82 -6.34 13.62 -8.35
C PHE A 82 -5.19 13.89 -7.39
N SER A 83 -4.22 14.69 -7.80
CA SER A 83 -3.18 15.15 -6.89
C SER A 83 -2.66 16.54 -7.24
N VAL A 84 -2.25 17.27 -6.21
CA VAL A 84 -1.54 18.54 -6.32
C VAL A 84 -0.21 18.39 -5.62
N LYS A 85 0.86 18.81 -6.27
CA LYS A 85 2.23 18.78 -5.76
C LYS A 85 2.85 20.16 -5.92
N GLY A 86 3.44 20.68 -4.86
CA GLY A 86 4.19 21.94 -4.86
C GLY A 86 5.61 21.72 -4.40
N GLU A 87 6.53 22.54 -4.91
CA GLU A 87 7.93 22.60 -4.48
C GLU A 87 8.34 24.06 -4.38
N VAL A 88 9.07 24.42 -3.33
CA VAL A 88 9.59 25.77 -3.13
C VAL A 88 10.98 25.71 -2.50
N LYS A 89 11.91 26.52 -3.01
CA LYS A 89 13.17 26.83 -2.35
C LYS A 89 12.92 27.88 -1.27
N LEU A 90 13.13 27.50 -0.02
CA LEU A 90 13.08 28.41 1.12
C LEU A 90 14.33 29.28 1.16
N THR A 91 15.49 28.67 0.89
CA THR A 91 16.81 29.31 0.73
C THR A 91 17.59 28.58 -0.37
N ASP A 92 18.85 28.96 -0.60
CA ASP A 92 19.71 28.24 -1.55
C ASP A 92 20.11 26.84 -1.07
N GLN A 93 19.97 26.57 0.23
CA GLN A 93 20.28 25.30 0.88
C GLN A 93 19.03 24.50 1.30
N GLN A 94 17.84 25.12 1.25
CA GLN A 94 16.63 24.52 1.79
C GLN A 94 15.50 24.51 0.78
N SER A 95 14.84 23.35 0.65
CA SER A 95 13.64 23.19 -0.16
C SER A 95 12.55 22.45 0.58
N LEU A 96 11.30 22.79 0.26
CA LEU A 96 10.10 22.16 0.79
C LEU A 96 9.24 21.67 -0.36
N MET A 97 8.78 20.42 -0.26
CA MET A 97 7.85 19.81 -1.19
C MET A 97 6.64 19.30 -0.43
N ALA A 98 5.45 19.63 -0.93
CA ALA A 98 4.19 19.13 -0.41
C ALA A 98 3.40 18.45 -1.52
N LYS A 99 2.73 17.34 -1.21
CA LYS A 99 1.80 16.68 -2.12
C LYS A 99 0.55 16.28 -1.37
N VAL A 100 -0.61 16.61 -1.93
CA VAL A 100 -1.91 16.06 -1.53
C VAL A 100 -2.46 15.23 -2.68
N SER A 101 -3.07 14.09 -2.38
CA SER A 101 -3.73 13.25 -3.37
C SER A 101 -5.01 12.63 -2.84
N ARG A 102 -5.99 12.48 -3.73
CA ARG A 102 -7.25 11.78 -3.53
C ARG A 102 -7.34 10.65 -4.56
N TYR A 103 -7.75 9.48 -4.11
CA TYR A 103 -8.04 8.32 -4.93
C TYR A 103 -9.44 7.84 -4.58
N GLU A 104 -10.24 7.53 -5.60
CA GLU A 104 -11.56 6.94 -5.45
C GLU A 104 -11.72 5.80 -6.44
N GLU A 105 -12.28 4.69 -5.98
CA GLU A 105 -12.61 3.54 -6.79
C GLU A 105 -13.99 3.01 -6.41
N GLN A 106 -14.77 2.73 -7.44
CA GLN A 106 -16.00 1.97 -7.37
C GLN A 106 -15.91 0.86 -8.42
N SER A 107 -15.77 -0.37 -7.97
CA SER A 107 -15.59 -1.51 -8.86
C SER A 107 -16.45 -2.69 -8.44
N ASN A 108 -16.77 -3.53 -9.40
CA ASN A 108 -17.30 -4.85 -9.18
C ASN A 108 -16.13 -5.81 -9.24
N VAL A 109 -15.77 -6.41 -8.12
CA VAL A 109 -14.66 -7.37 -8.05
C VAL A 109 -15.12 -8.55 -7.24
N SER A 110 -15.31 -9.69 -7.91
CA SER A 110 -15.47 -10.95 -7.22
C SER A 110 -14.13 -11.43 -6.66
N GLU A 111 -14.13 -11.95 -5.43
CA GLU A 111 -12.99 -12.69 -4.89
C GLU A 111 -13.13 -14.20 -5.13
N THR A 112 -14.24 -14.62 -5.76
CA THR A 112 -14.42 -15.96 -6.29
C THR A 112 -13.49 -16.16 -7.50
N GLY A 113 -12.45 -16.96 -7.29
CA GLY A 113 -11.67 -17.53 -8.39
C GLY A 113 -12.55 -18.40 -9.29
N LEU A 114 -12.03 -18.83 -10.43
CA LEU A 114 -12.66 -19.87 -11.23
C LEU A 114 -12.04 -21.22 -10.85
N GLY A 115 -12.88 -22.20 -10.52
CA GLY A 115 -12.43 -23.58 -10.49
C GLY A 115 -12.04 -24.05 -11.90
N MET A 116 -11.31 -25.16 -11.99
CA MET A 116 -10.79 -25.66 -13.27
C MET A 116 -11.91 -26.00 -14.28
N LEU A 117 -13.05 -26.50 -13.81
CA LEU A 117 -14.20 -26.79 -14.68
C LEU A 117 -14.83 -25.50 -15.19
N GLU A 118 -15.06 -24.53 -14.31
CA GLU A 118 -15.62 -23.22 -14.68
C GLU A 118 -14.74 -22.49 -15.69
N TYR A 119 -13.41 -22.52 -15.49
CA TYR A 119 -12.47 -21.90 -16.43
C TYR A 119 -12.52 -22.53 -17.83
N ASN A 120 -12.64 -23.86 -17.91
CA ASN A 120 -12.72 -24.57 -19.19
C ASN A 120 -14.06 -24.34 -19.92
N GLU A 121 -15.13 -24.11 -19.17
CA GLU A 121 -16.45 -23.80 -19.72
C GLU A 121 -16.52 -22.36 -20.21
N ASP A 122 -16.15 -21.42 -19.34
CA ASP A 122 -16.06 -20.00 -19.66
C ASP A 122 -15.10 -19.30 -18.70
N LYS A 123 -13.96 -18.85 -19.22
CA LYS A 123 -12.94 -18.13 -18.46
C LYS A 123 -13.31 -16.67 -18.16
N PHE A 124 -14.36 -16.14 -18.78
CA PHE A 124 -14.80 -14.75 -18.59
C PHE A 124 -15.99 -14.64 -17.64
N GLN A 125 -16.71 -15.73 -17.33
CA GLN A 125 -17.84 -15.69 -16.41
C GLN A 125 -17.48 -15.08 -15.05
N ALA A 126 -18.38 -14.28 -14.47
CA ALA A 126 -18.31 -13.85 -13.08
C ALA A 126 -19.75 -13.76 -12.52
N PRO A 127 -20.34 -14.91 -12.17
CA PRO A 127 -21.76 -15.00 -11.84
C PRO A 127 -22.16 -14.17 -10.60
N THR A 128 -21.20 -13.92 -9.70
CA THR A 128 -21.39 -13.09 -8.50
C THR A 128 -21.02 -11.61 -8.71
N GLY A 129 -20.34 -11.29 -9.82
CA GLY A 129 -19.73 -9.98 -10.05
C GLY A 129 -20.73 -8.83 -10.08
N ASN A 130 -22.00 -9.10 -10.44
CA ASN A 130 -23.04 -8.06 -10.44
C ASN A 130 -23.47 -7.65 -9.01
N LYS A 131 -23.26 -8.52 -8.01
CA LYS A 131 -23.55 -8.27 -6.59
C LYS A 131 -22.33 -7.82 -5.80
N ASP A 132 -21.16 -8.32 -6.18
CA ASP A 132 -19.90 -7.96 -5.56
C ASP A 132 -19.55 -6.49 -5.85
N LYS A 133 -19.23 -5.75 -4.79
CA LYS A 133 -18.88 -4.33 -4.86
C LYS A 133 -17.64 -4.07 -4.04
N PHE A 134 -16.77 -3.24 -4.59
CA PHE A 134 -15.61 -2.71 -3.91
C PHE A 134 -15.62 -1.19 -4.01
N PHE A 135 -15.43 -0.56 -2.87
CA PHE A 135 -15.32 0.87 -2.72
C PHE A 135 -13.99 1.17 -2.05
N HIS A 136 -13.25 2.14 -2.55
CA HIS A 136 -12.02 2.60 -1.91
C HIS A 136 -11.84 4.09 -2.11
N GLU A 137 -11.75 4.81 -1.00
CA GLU A 137 -11.37 6.20 -0.96
C GLU A 137 -10.07 6.34 -0.18
N ARG A 138 -9.13 7.14 -0.69
CA ARG A 138 -7.88 7.44 0.00
C ARG A 138 -7.50 8.90 -0.19
N THR A 139 -7.24 9.58 0.92
CA THR A 139 -6.59 10.89 0.94
C THR A 139 -5.20 10.75 1.53
N ALA A 140 -4.17 11.23 0.85
CA ALA A 140 -2.79 11.19 1.32
C ALA A 140 -2.12 12.57 1.23
N LEU A 141 -1.41 12.93 2.29
CA LEU A 141 -0.55 14.11 2.40
C LEU A 141 0.90 13.64 2.57
N HIS A 142 1.81 14.26 1.83
CA HIS A 142 3.24 14.06 1.96
C HIS A 142 3.92 15.42 2.04
N LEU A 143 4.85 15.55 2.99
CA LEU A 143 5.72 16.70 3.14
C LEU A 143 7.16 16.22 3.13
N LYS A 144 8.03 16.93 2.42
CA LYS A 144 9.47 16.66 2.42
C LYS A 144 10.23 17.97 2.50
N HIS A 145 11.08 18.10 3.50
CA HIS A 145 12.06 19.16 3.64
C HIS A 145 13.44 18.60 3.33
N ILE A 146 14.22 19.31 2.52
CA ILE A 146 15.61 19.01 2.25
C ILE A 146 16.43 20.20 2.71
N PHE A 147 17.47 19.93 3.49
CA PHE A 147 18.46 20.89 3.92
C PHE A 147 19.86 20.38 3.58
N ASP A 148 20.47 21.00 2.58
CA ASP A 148 21.87 20.82 2.22
C ASP A 148 22.74 21.63 3.21
N ILE A 149 23.10 21.00 4.33
CA ILE A 149 23.84 21.62 5.44
C ILE A 149 25.22 22.06 4.95
N THR A 150 25.90 21.18 4.21
CA THR A 150 27.18 21.42 3.54
C THR A 150 27.19 20.66 2.20
N PRO A 151 28.19 20.85 1.33
CA PRO A 151 28.33 20.03 0.12
C PRO A 151 28.42 18.52 0.37
N ASP A 152 28.79 18.13 1.59
CA ASP A 152 29.00 16.74 2.01
C ASP A 152 27.99 16.26 3.05
N ALA A 153 26.99 17.07 3.44
CA ALA A 153 25.99 16.69 4.44
C ALA A 153 24.60 17.22 4.09
N LYS A 154 23.61 16.32 4.03
CA LYS A 154 22.23 16.61 3.67
C LYS A 154 21.27 15.98 4.67
N LEU A 155 20.40 16.80 5.24
CA LEU A 155 19.27 16.35 6.06
C LEU A 155 18.00 16.34 5.21
N SER A 156 17.40 15.16 5.07
CA SER A 156 16.08 14.99 4.46
C SER A 156 15.07 14.61 5.55
N THR A 157 14.05 15.44 5.74
CA THR A 157 12.95 15.16 6.68
C THR A 157 11.67 14.95 5.90
N GLN A 158 11.05 13.79 6.03
CA GLN A 158 9.76 13.49 5.43
C GLN A 158 8.68 13.31 6.50
N ALA A 159 7.47 13.75 6.21
CA ALA A 159 6.28 13.45 6.99
C ALA A 159 5.16 13.01 6.04
N TYR A 160 4.33 12.10 6.49
CA TYR A 160 3.22 11.58 5.69
C TYR A 160 2.00 11.33 6.57
N TYR A 161 0.85 11.47 5.95
CA TYR A 161 -0.45 11.12 6.51
C TYR A 161 -1.29 10.48 5.41
N THR A 162 -1.98 9.40 5.72
CA THR A 162 -2.93 8.75 4.82
C THR A 162 -4.17 8.36 5.60
N TYR A 163 -5.32 8.80 5.11
CA TYR A 163 -6.61 8.26 5.49
C TYR A 163 -7.15 7.41 4.35
N SER A 164 -7.50 6.17 4.62
CA SER A 164 -8.07 5.25 3.65
C SER A 164 -9.32 4.61 4.22
N ASN A 165 -10.42 4.69 3.48
CA ASN A 165 -11.64 3.95 3.76
C ASN A 165 -11.92 3.04 2.58
N ARG A 166 -12.01 1.73 2.82
CA ARG A 166 -12.38 0.76 1.80
C ARG A 166 -13.44 -0.15 2.33
N ALA A 167 -14.33 -0.60 1.48
CA ALA A 167 -15.33 -1.57 1.86
C ALA A 167 -15.64 -2.48 0.69
N SER A 168 -15.84 -3.74 1.02
CA SER A 168 -16.23 -4.75 0.05
C SER A 168 -17.56 -5.34 0.47
N ARG A 169 -18.54 -5.34 -0.43
CA ARG A 169 -19.72 -6.19 -0.35
C ARG A 169 -19.42 -7.43 -1.16
N ARG A 170 -19.56 -8.60 -0.55
CA ARG A 170 -19.26 -9.87 -1.20
C ARG A 170 -20.32 -10.88 -0.87
N LEU A 171 -20.58 -11.80 -1.78
CA LEU A 171 -21.33 -13.01 -1.45
C LEU A 171 -20.47 -13.92 -0.56
N LEU A 172 -21.11 -14.65 0.35
CA LEU A 172 -20.42 -15.64 1.17
C LEU A 172 -20.29 -16.94 0.38
N ALA A 173 -19.06 -17.48 0.33
CA ALA A 173 -18.87 -18.87 -0.04
C ALA A 173 -19.46 -19.73 1.07
N SER A 174 -20.17 -20.79 0.71
CA SER A 174 -20.60 -21.78 1.69
C SER A 174 -19.39 -22.66 2.04
N ASP A 175 -18.92 -22.59 3.27
CA ASP A 175 -17.89 -23.52 3.78
C ASP A 175 -18.50 -24.88 4.19
N GLU A 176 -19.83 -24.96 4.30
CA GLU A 176 -20.51 -26.09 4.94
C GLU A 176 -20.55 -27.39 4.11
N GLU A 177 -20.46 -27.36 2.78
CA GLU A 177 -20.82 -28.56 2.01
C GLU A 177 -19.86 -28.90 0.87
N THR A 178 -18.68 -29.33 1.26
CA THR A 178 -18.00 -30.44 0.58
C THR A 178 -17.05 -31.24 1.48
N GLY A 179 -16.91 -30.91 2.77
CA GLY A 179 -15.87 -31.52 3.61
C GLY A 179 -14.46 -31.32 3.04
N GLY A 180 -14.23 -30.25 2.25
CA GLY A 180 -12.98 -30.00 1.54
C GLY A 180 -12.85 -30.64 0.14
N ILE A 181 -13.90 -31.25 -0.42
CA ILE A 181 -13.90 -31.76 -1.79
C ILE A 181 -13.94 -30.61 -2.80
N LEU A 182 -12.83 -30.40 -3.52
CA LEU A 182 -12.76 -29.47 -4.64
C LEU A 182 -13.54 -30.02 -5.83
N THR A 183 -14.78 -29.57 -6.03
CA THR A 183 -15.61 -29.96 -7.19
C THR A 183 -15.17 -29.31 -8.50
N GLY A 184 -14.24 -28.36 -8.43
CA GLY A 184 -13.87 -27.51 -9.56
C GLY A 184 -14.94 -26.47 -9.92
N ARG A 185 -15.97 -26.29 -9.06
CA ARG A 185 -17.01 -25.28 -9.19
C ARG A 185 -17.15 -24.44 -7.93
N SER A 186 -17.47 -23.17 -8.12
CA SER A 186 -17.72 -22.20 -7.07
C SER A 186 -19.11 -22.44 -6.45
N ILE A 187 -19.16 -22.40 -5.12
CA ILE A 187 -20.38 -22.55 -4.33
C ILE A 187 -20.59 -21.29 -3.49
N ILE A 188 -21.85 -20.88 -3.33
CA ILE A 188 -22.29 -19.73 -2.54
C ILE A 188 -23.28 -20.20 -1.47
N SER A 189 -23.33 -19.51 -0.34
CA SER A 189 -24.30 -19.79 0.72
C SER A 189 -25.61 -19.04 0.48
N SER A 190 -26.75 -19.63 0.86
CA SER A 190 -28.08 -19.05 0.89
C SER A 190 -28.86 -19.59 2.08
N ASN A 191 -29.13 -18.75 3.07
CA ASN A 191 -29.68 -19.14 4.37
C ASN A 191 -28.90 -20.31 4.99
N GLY A 192 -27.57 -20.24 4.94
CA GLY A 192 -26.66 -21.29 5.39
C GLY A 192 -26.54 -22.50 4.45
N ASN A 193 -27.38 -22.62 3.42
CA ASN A 193 -27.35 -23.76 2.51
C ASN A 193 -26.46 -23.48 1.27
N PRO A 194 -25.70 -24.47 0.80
CA PRO A 194 -24.84 -24.35 -0.37
C PRO A 194 -25.66 -24.32 -1.67
N LEU A 195 -25.27 -23.46 -2.59
CA LEU A 195 -25.82 -23.36 -3.94
C LEU A 195 -24.69 -23.20 -4.96
N ALA A 196 -24.90 -23.70 -6.18
CA ALA A 196 -23.99 -23.41 -7.28
C ALA A 196 -23.92 -21.89 -7.54
N ALA A 197 -22.71 -21.35 -7.74
CA ALA A 197 -22.49 -19.94 -8.04
C ALA A 197 -22.98 -19.60 -9.47
N THR A 198 -24.28 -19.37 -9.63
CA THR A 198 -24.88 -18.93 -10.89
C THR A 198 -25.44 -17.52 -10.74
N GLU A 199 -25.64 -16.78 -11.84
CA GLU A 199 -26.25 -15.45 -11.77
C GLU A 199 -27.65 -15.46 -11.13
N ALA A 200 -28.41 -16.54 -11.33
CA ALA A 200 -29.71 -16.73 -10.71
C ALA A 200 -29.56 -16.85 -9.18
N ASN A 201 -28.68 -17.74 -8.71
CA ASN A 201 -28.48 -18.01 -7.29
C ASN A 201 -27.79 -16.85 -6.56
N ALA A 202 -27.01 -16.02 -7.25
CA ALA A 202 -26.39 -14.82 -6.68
C ALA A 202 -27.40 -13.80 -6.13
N ASN A 203 -28.68 -13.88 -6.51
CA ASN A 203 -29.74 -13.05 -5.93
C ASN A 203 -30.26 -13.57 -4.58
N LEU A 204 -30.06 -14.85 -4.31
CA LEU A 204 -30.56 -15.53 -3.11
C LEU A 204 -29.49 -15.65 -2.03
N SER A 205 -28.24 -15.44 -2.41
CA SER A 205 -27.08 -15.73 -1.57
C SER A 205 -26.92 -14.78 -0.39
N ASP A 206 -26.37 -15.35 0.66
CA ASP A 206 -25.84 -14.66 1.82
C ASP A 206 -24.66 -13.79 1.39
N GLY A 207 -24.38 -12.75 2.18
CA GLY A 207 -23.26 -11.87 1.89
C GLY A 207 -22.73 -11.15 3.10
N ALA A 208 -21.63 -10.46 2.89
CA ALA A 208 -20.96 -9.70 3.92
C ALA A 208 -20.46 -8.35 3.42
N TRP A 209 -20.68 -7.33 4.24
CA TRP A 209 -20.09 -6.00 4.10
C TRP A 209 -18.91 -5.85 5.05
N ARG A 210 -17.74 -5.51 4.50
CA ARG A 210 -16.48 -5.51 5.25
C ARG A 210 -15.75 -4.16 5.17
N PRO A 211 -16.28 -3.09 5.78
CA PRO A 211 -15.63 -1.79 5.78
C PRO A 211 -14.38 -1.80 6.66
N ARG A 212 -13.34 -1.13 6.17
CA ARG A 212 -12.03 -1.00 6.80
C ARG A 212 -11.55 0.43 6.66
N GLN A 213 -11.17 1.01 7.78
CA GLN A 213 -10.60 2.35 7.88
C GLN A 213 -9.17 2.24 8.37
N TYR A 214 -8.27 2.97 7.71
CA TYR A 214 -6.86 3.06 8.03
C TYR A 214 -6.49 4.54 8.17
N LYS A 215 -5.89 4.90 9.30
CA LYS A 215 -5.20 6.18 9.48
C LYS A 215 -3.74 5.87 9.72
N VAL A 216 -2.88 6.33 8.84
CA VAL A 216 -1.45 6.05 8.88
C VAL A 216 -0.72 7.37 8.86
N TRP A 217 0.22 7.58 9.77
CA TRP A 217 1.06 8.76 9.73
C TRP A 217 2.44 8.48 10.31
N GLY A 218 3.38 9.36 10.00
CA GLY A 218 4.72 9.25 10.53
C GLY A 218 5.63 10.34 10.01
N PHE A 219 6.82 10.38 10.58
CA PHE A 219 7.87 11.28 10.15
C PHE A 219 9.23 10.60 10.26
N GLU A 220 10.16 11.02 9.40
CA GLU A 220 11.47 10.40 9.28
C GLU A 220 12.51 11.46 8.86
N PRO A 221 13.32 11.97 9.80
CA PRO A 221 14.58 12.63 9.47
C PRO A 221 15.64 11.59 9.09
N ARG A 222 16.41 11.91 8.05
CA ARG A 222 17.55 11.14 7.57
C ARG A 222 18.70 12.08 7.25
N LEU A 223 19.85 11.85 7.85
CA LEU A 223 21.10 12.54 7.57
C LEU A 223 21.97 11.64 6.70
N ASP A 224 22.28 12.12 5.49
CA ASP A 224 23.29 11.56 4.62
C ASP A 224 24.55 12.44 4.72
N PHE A 225 25.72 11.87 5.00
CA PHE A 225 26.95 12.65 5.04
C PHE A 225 28.21 11.87 4.64
N LYS A 226 29.17 12.56 4.05
CA LYS A 226 30.49 12.02 3.73
C LYS A 226 31.48 12.30 4.85
N HIS A 227 32.38 11.36 5.09
CA HIS A 227 33.45 11.51 6.08
C HIS A 227 34.64 10.60 5.74
N THR A 228 35.69 10.67 6.56
CA THR A 228 36.83 9.77 6.48
C THR A 228 36.97 9.04 7.81
N LEU A 229 36.99 7.71 7.76
CA LEU A 229 37.14 6.86 8.94
C LEU A 229 38.13 5.73 8.62
N PHE A 230 39.10 5.49 9.52
CA PHE A 230 40.21 4.56 9.30
C PHE A 230 41.05 4.85 8.04
N GLY A 231 41.11 6.12 7.61
CA GLY A 231 41.80 6.53 6.38
C GLY A 231 41.03 6.20 5.10
N LEU A 232 39.79 5.73 5.21
CA LEU A 232 38.92 5.40 4.07
C LEU A 232 37.85 6.47 3.91
N ASN A 233 37.63 6.90 2.67
CA ASN A 233 36.46 7.70 2.33
C ASN A 233 35.20 6.88 2.61
N SER A 234 34.20 7.54 3.20
CA SER A 234 32.99 6.89 3.67
C SER A 234 31.75 7.74 3.46
N ASP A 235 30.64 7.08 3.15
CA ASP A 235 29.31 7.69 3.12
C ASP A 235 28.43 7.06 4.21
N ALA A 236 27.98 7.87 5.17
CA ALA A 236 27.12 7.45 6.26
C ALA A 236 25.69 7.93 6.06
N VAL A 237 24.75 7.07 6.45
CA VAL A 237 23.32 7.37 6.54
C VAL A 237 22.85 7.06 7.95
N VAL A 238 22.29 8.04 8.62
CA VAL A 238 21.69 7.89 9.96
C VAL A 238 20.25 8.38 9.89
N GLY A 239 19.32 7.63 10.47
CA GLY A 239 17.93 8.06 10.48
C GLY A 239 17.12 7.49 11.63
N PHE A 240 16.00 8.17 11.85
CA PHE A 240 14.98 7.81 12.81
C PHE A 240 13.62 7.86 12.13
N ARG A 241 12.74 6.92 12.41
CA ARG A 241 11.35 6.95 11.94
C ARG A 241 10.40 6.73 13.09
N TYR A 242 9.41 7.61 13.20
CA TYR A 242 8.22 7.38 14.00
C TYR A 242 7.05 7.06 13.08
N HIS A 243 6.22 6.09 13.46
CA HIS A 243 5.11 5.63 12.65
C HIS A 243 3.95 5.17 13.51
N GLU A 244 2.74 5.58 13.14
CA GLU A 244 1.50 5.11 13.76
C GLU A 244 0.50 4.65 12.71
N GLU A 245 -0.23 3.59 13.06
CA GLU A 245 -1.38 3.09 12.31
C GLU A 245 -2.57 2.86 13.23
N ASP A 246 -3.71 3.49 12.93
CA ASP A 246 -5.01 3.13 13.50
C ASP A 246 -5.85 2.42 12.43
N ILE A 247 -6.19 1.16 12.70
CA ILE A 247 -6.94 0.30 11.79
C ILE A 247 -8.26 -0.07 12.47
N THR A 248 -9.38 0.23 11.83
CA THR A 248 -10.69 -0.27 12.25
C THR A 248 -11.27 -1.14 11.15
N ARG A 249 -11.59 -2.37 11.49
CA ARG A 249 -12.27 -3.32 10.62
C ARG A 249 -13.62 -3.65 11.22
N ARG A 250 -14.64 -3.73 10.38
CA ARG A 250 -15.95 -4.26 10.74
C ARG A 250 -16.40 -5.26 9.70
N LYS A 251 -17.24 -6.20 10.11
CA LYS A 251 -17.91 -7.18 9.27
C LYS A 251 -19.38 -7.22 9.65
N PHE A 252 -20.24 -7.17 8.65
CA PHE A 252 -21.68 -7.34 8.78
C PHE A 252 -22.09 -8.44 7.82
N GLU A 253 -22.71 -9.48 8.31
CA GLU A 253 -23.24 -10.59 7.49
C GLU A 253 -24.75 -10.47 7.37
N PHE A 254 -25.28 -10.97 6.25
CA PHE A 254 -26.70 -11.00 5.97
C PHE A 254 -27.05 -12.31 5.28
N GLU A 255 -28.15 -12.92 5.70
CA GLU A 255 -28.70 -14.16 5.15
C GLU A 255 -29.81 -13.85 4.15
N GLY A 256 -29.86 -14.56 3.03
CA GLY A 256 -31.03 -14.70 2.17
C GLY A 256 -31.52 -13.45 1.44
N GLY A 257 -31.42 -13.48 0.10
CA GLY A 257 -32.25 -12.63 -0.76
C GLY A 257 -31.99 -11.11 -0.65
N PRO A 258 -32.90 -10.25 -1.18
CA PRO A 258 -32.70 -8.81 -1.32
C PRO A 258 -32.83 -8.03 0.00
N LEU A 259 -32.55 -8.64 1.15
CA LEU A 259 -32.36 -7.88 2.38
C LEU A 259 -31.27 -6.86 2.12
N SER A 260 -31.65 -5.59 2.25
CA SER A 260 -30.77 -4.51 1.87
C SER A 260 -29.68 -4.46 2.93
N LEU A 261 -28.44 -4.19 2.51
CA LEU A 261 -27.36 -3.84 3.42
C LEU A 261 -27.81 -2.82 4.49
N ASN A 262 -28.82 -1.99 4.18
CA ASN A 262 -29.40 -1.02 5.09
C ASN A 262 -30.16 -1.68 6.26
N ASP A 263 -30.82 -2.83 6.06
CA ASP A 263 -31.54 -3.54 7.13
C ASP A 263 -30.55 -4.13 8.13
N THR A 264 -29.49 -4.79 7.65
CA THR A 264 -28.40 -5.33 8.49
C THR A 264 -27.64 -4.23 9.23
N ILE A 265 -27.36 -3.10 8.56
CA ILE A 265 -26.74 -1.93 9.21
C ILE A 265 -27.69 -1.32 10.26
N ALA A 266 -29.00 -1.27 9.98
CA ALA A 266 -30.01 -0.71 10.87
C ALA A 266 -30.22 -1.56 12.14
N VAL A 267 -30.09 -2.89 12.05
CA VAL A 267 -30.23 -3.79 13.21
C VAL A 267 -28.96 -3.80 14.07
N GLY A 268 -27.82 -3.26 13.58
CA GLY A 268 -26.63 -3.02 14.39
C GLY A 268 -25.92 -4.28 14.89
N ILE A 269 -26.25 -5.45 14.34
CA ILE A 269 -25.57 -6.72 14.63
C ILE A 269 -24.25 -6.69 13.86
N PHE A 270 -23.16 -6.41 14.56
CA PHE A 270 -21.82 -6.59 14.02
C PHE A 270 -21.45 -8.05 14.21
N ASP A 271 -20.94 -8.67 13.16
CA ASP A 271 -20.38 -10.01 13.27
C ASP A 271 -18.95 -9.90 13.83
N GLU A 272 -18.10 -9.06 13.24
CA GLU A 272 -16.73 -8.82 13.73
C GLU A 272 -16.44 -7.32 13.83
N ARG A 273 -15.81 -6.89 14.93
CA ARG A 273 -15.15 -5.58 15.05
C ARG A 273 -13.73 -5.76 15.58
N ILE A 274 -12.75 -5.42 14.74
CA ILE A 274 -11.34 -5.41 15.12
C ILE A 274 -10.81 -3.98 15.06
N LYS A 275 -10.13 -3.56 16.12
CA LYS A 275 -9.32 -2.35 16.15
C LYS A 275 -7.87 -2.71 16.41
N ASN A 276 -6.97 -2.28 15.54
CA ASN A 276 -5.54 -2.35 15.79
C ASN A 276 -4.99 -0.93 15.90
N LYS A 277 -4.13 -0.70 16.89
CA LYS A 277 -3.27 0.47 16.97
C LYS A 277 -1.82 0.02 16.98
N VAL A 278 -1.04 0.53 16.05
CA VAL A 278 0.40 0.28 15.93
C VAL A 278 1.13 1.59 16.22
N GLU A 279 2.14 1.53 17.07
CA GLU A 279 3.15 2.59 17.25
C GLU A 279 4.50 1.94 17.00
N ALA A 280 5.32 2.50 16.12
CA ALA A 280 6.65 1.98 15.80
C ALA A 280 7.70 3.09 15.76
N LYS A 281 8.86 2.79 16.33
CA LYS A 281 10.07 3.61 16.37
C LYS A 281 11.21 2.81 15.76
N SER A 282 11.78 3.35 14.70
CA SER A 282 12.92 2.76 14.02
C SER A 282 14.13 3.65 14.13
N TYR A 283 15.28 3.06 14.43
CA TYR A 283 16.58 3.72 14.44
C TYR A 283 17.49 2.95 13.49
N TYR A 284 18.20 3.64 12.60
CA TYR A 284 19.09 2.96 11.68
C TYR A 284 20.33 3.78 11.38
N ILE A 285 21.42 3.06 11.19
CA ILE A 285 22.71 3.58 10.76
C ILE A 285 23.29 2.64 9.71
N GLN A 286 23.88 3.20 8.67
CA GLN A 286 24.60 2.47 7.64
C GLN A 286 25.82 3.29 7.24
N ASN A 287 26.96 2.64 7.05
CA ASN A 287 28.16 3.31 6.54
C ASN A 287 28.73 2.53 5.37
N THR A 288 29.00 3.19 4.26
CA THR A 288 29.69 2.60 3.10
C THR A 288 31.15 3.04 3.15
N PHE A 289 32.06 2.08 3.33
CA PHE A 289 33.51 2.30 3.26
C PHE A 289 34.01 2.01 1.85
N TYR A 290 34.81 2.91 1.28
CA TYR A 290 35.46 2.72 -0.01
C TYR A 290 36.94 2.36 0.18
N ALA A 291 37.31 1.12 -0.18
CA ALA A 291 38.66 0.58 -0.01
C ALA A 291 39.17 -0.04 -1.32
N GLY A 292 39.88 0.76 -2.12
CA GLY A 292 40.26 0.37 -3.48
C GLY A 292 39.02 0.08 -4.32
N ASP A 293 38.95 -1.13 -4.88
CA ASP A 293 37.81 -1.57 -5.69
C ASP A 293 36.61 -2.06 -4.86
N TRP A 294 36.73 -2.10 -3.53
CA TRP A 294 35.70 -2.60 -2.63
C TRP A 294 34.82 -1.48 -2.07
N SER A 295 33.53 -1.77 -1.95
CA SER A 295 32.57 -1.02 -1.14
C SER A 295 31.98 -1.94 -0.09
N ILE A 296 32.21 -1.62 1.19
CA ILE A 296 31.79 -2.44 2.34
C ILE A 296 30.77 -1.63 3.12
N THR A 297 29.57 -2.18 3.29
CA THR A 297 28.39 -1.45 3.76
C THR A 297 27.75 -2.13 4.97
N PRO A 298 28.36 -2.10 6.17
CA PRO A 298 27.69 -2.51 7.39
C PRO A 298 26.55 -1.54 7.72
N GLY A 299 25.50 -2.08 8.29
CA GLY A 299 24.38 -1.33 8.81
C GLY A 299 23.71 -2.05 9.97
N LEU A 300 23.05 -1.28 10.81
CA LEU A 300 22.30 -1.76 11.95
C LEU A 300 20.98 -1.01 12.00
N ARG A 301 19.90 -1.76 12.24
CA ARG A 301 18.57 -1.20 12.47
C ARG A 301 18.00 -1.77 13.76
N TYR A 302 17.41 -0.90 14.57
CA TYR A 302 16.67 -1.27 15.76
C TYR A 302 15.21 -0.84 15.59
N GLU A 303 14.29 -1.75 15.86
CA GLU A 303 12.85 -1.55 15.78
C GLU A 303 12.24 -1.77 17.16
N ASP A 304 11.47 -0.80 17.65
CA ASP A 304 10.62 -0.91 18.83
C ASP A 304 9.20 -0.63 18.38
N TYR A 305 8.31 -1.60 18.52
CA TYR A 305 6.93 -1.43 18.11
C TYR A 305 5.94 -2.02 19.11
N THR A 306 4.81 -1.34 19.25
CA THR A 306 3.70 -1.75 20.08
C THR A 306 2.46 -1.94 19.22
N ILE A 307 1.83 -3.11 19.36
CA ILE A 307 0.55 -3.44 18.73
C ILE A 307 -0.46 -3.63 19.84
N LYS A 308 -1.51 -2.80 19.84
CA LYS A 308 -2.71 -2.99 20.65
C LYS A 308 -3.83 -3.46 19.74
N GLN A 309 -4.46 -4.57 20.10
CA GLN A 309 -5.57 -5.13 19.35
C GLN A 309 -6.77 -5.30 20.27
N SER A 310 -7.92 -4.82 19.83
CA SER A 310 -9.22 -5.10 20.45
C SER A 310 -10.10 -5.83 19.46
N VAL A 311 -10.68 -6.95 19.89
CA VAL A 311 -11.58 -7.79 19.10
C VAL A 311 -12.92 -7.88 19.81
N GLN A 312 -13.98 -7.79 19.04
CA GLN A 312 -15.35 -8.05 19.47
C GLN A 312 -16.02 -8.90 18.38
N ASP A 313 -16.60 -10.00 18.80
CA ASP A 313 -17.33 -10.94 17.94
C ASP A 313 -18.79 -10.96 18.40
N GLY A 314 -19.73 -10.65 17.50
CA GLY A 314 -21.15 -10.55 17.86
C GLY A 314 -21.43 -9.68 19.09
N ALA A 315 -22.09 -10.29 20.07
CA ALA A 315 -22.44 -9.70 21.36
C ALA A 315 -21.39 -9.93 22.46
N ASP A 316 -20.27 -10.59 22.15
CA ASP A 316 -19.27 -10.93 23.15
C ASP A 316 -18.58 -9.69 23.73
N PRO A 317 -18.05 -9.79 24.97
CA PRO A 317 -17.23 -8.75 25.55
C PRO A 317 -15.99 -8.45 24.68
N ILE A 318 -15.59 -7.18 24.66
CA ILE A 318 -14.38 -6.77 23.93
C ILE A 318 -13.14 -7.37 24.61
N VAL A 319 -12.39 -8.19 23.88
CA VAL A 319 -11.09 -8.72 24.31
C VAL A 319 -9.98 -7.82 23.78
N THR A 320 -9.06 -7.40 24.66
CA THR A 320 -7.94 -6.54 24.28
C THR A 320 -6.60 -7.18 24.63
N GLY A 321 -5.69 -7.21 23.65
CA GLY A 321 -4.30 -7.65 23.80
C GLY A 321 -3.31 -6.54 23.46
N LYS A 322 -2.13 -6.60 24.06
CA LYS A 322 -0.99 -5.71 23.76
C LYS A 322 0.27 -6.55 23.59
N LYS A 323 1.04 -6.26 22.55
CA LYS A 323 2.41 -6.77 22.35
C LYS A 323 3.35 -5.58 22.14
N SER A 324 4.55 -5.65 22.70
CA SER A 324 5.59 -4.61 22.57
C SER A 324 6.97 -5.23 22.31
N PRO A 325 7.16 -5.95 21.18
CA PRO A 325 8.46 -6.50 20.82
C PRO A 325 9.48 -5.42 20.44
N ASN A 326 10.74 -5.81 20.48
CA ASN A 326 11.85 -5.09 19.87
C ASN A 326 12.70 -6.06 19.04
N GLU A 327 13.33 -5.53 17.98
CA GLU A 327 14.14 -6.32 17.06
C GLU A 327 15.42 -5.55 16.70
N LEU A 328 16.54 -6.26 16.67
CA LEU A 328 17.83 -5.76 16.19
C LEU A 328 18.18 -6.48 14.89
N LEU A 329 18.41 -5.69 13.84
CA LEU A 329 18.58 -6.16 12.47
C LEU A 329 19.94 -5.68 11.93
N PRO A 330 21.02 -6.45 12.14
CA PRO A 330 22.30 -6.19 11.50
C PRO A 330 22.28 -6.61 10.02
N GLY A 331 23.07 -5.92 9.20
CA GLY A 331 23.25 -6.28 7.80
C GLY A 331 24.58 -5.79 7.26
N ILE A 332 25.15 -6.53 6.31
CA ILE A 332 26.39 -6.13 5.62
C ILE A 332 26.24 -6.34 4.12
N GLY A 333 26.53 -5.29 3.36
CA GLY A 333 26.67 -5.33 1.90
C GLY A 333 28.14 -5.30 1.49
N LEU A 334 28.49 -6.07 0.46
CA LEU A 334 29.81 -6.06 -0.17
C LEU A 334 29.61 -5.85 -1.67
N ALA A 335 30.33 -4.88 -2.25
CA ALA A 335 30.43 -4.71 -3.68
C ALA A 335 31.89 -4.62 -4.10
N TRP A 336 32.22 -5.20 -5.25
CA TRP A 336 33.55 -5.13 -5.85
C TRP A 336 33.47 -4.68 -7.31
N ASN A 337 34.28 -3.69 -7.67
CA ASN A 337 34.27 -3.02 -8.97
C ASN A 337 35.61 -3.13 -9.72
N GLY A 338 36.46 -4.12 -9.41
CA GLY A 338 37.80 -4.23 -10.00
C GLY A 338 37.85 -4.75 -11.44
N ILE A 339 36.70 -4.96 -12.07
CA ILE A 339 36.58 -5.22 -13.51
C ILE A 339 35.78 -4.08 -14.14
N ASN A 340 36.32 -3.50 -15.20
CA ASN A 340 35.64 -2.45 -15.95
C ASN A 340 34.22 -2.88 -16.34
N ASN A 341 33.25 -2.01 -16.05
CA ASN A 341 31.82 -2.20 -16.34
C ASN A 341 31.18 -3.43 -15.67
N THR A 342 31.80 -4.00 -14.63
CA THR A 342 31.26 -5.15 -13.90
C THR A 342 31.31 -4.89 -12.39
N THR A 343 30.17 -5.02 -11.73
CA THR A 343 30.07 -4.98 -10.26
C THR A 343 29.60 -6.32 -9.74
N ILE A 344 30.40 -6.93 -8.87
CA ILE A 344 30.01 -8.14 -8.13
C ILE A 344 29.42 -7.68 -6.79
N VAL A 345 28.22 -8.15 -6.45
CA VAL A 345 27.52 -7.77 -5.21
C VAL A 345 27.17 -8.99 -4.37
N ASN A 346 27.34 -8.87 -3.06
CA ASN A 346 26.85 -9.82 -2.05
C ASN A 346 26.21 -9.03 -0.90
N ALA A 347 25.16 -9.57 -0.29
CA ALA A 347 24.61 -9.03 0.93
C ALA A 347 24.19 -10.16 1.87
N CYS A 348 24.57 -10.03 3.13
CA CYS A 348 24.17 -10.93 4.20
C CYS A 348 23.33 -10.14 5.22
N LEU A 349 22.27 -10.77 5.69
CA LEU A 349 21.40 -10.25 6.74
C LEU A 349 21.20 -11.37 7.76
N GLU A 350 21.36 -11.03 9.04
CA GLU A 350 21.12 -11.97 10.12
C GLU A 350 19.86 -11.51 10.86
N VAL A 351 18.83 -12.36 10.86
CA VAL A 351 17.60 -12.14 11.62
C VAL A 351 17.63 -13.11 12.78
N HIS A 352 17.88 -12.61 13.99
CA HIS A 352 17.67 -13.41 15.19
C HIS A 352 16.18 -13.34 15.57
N HIS A 353 15.52 -14.50 15.58
CA HIS A 353 14.12 -14.68 15.97
C HIS A 353 13.93 -14.82 17.47
#